data_AF-A0A838MU64-F1
#
_entry.id   AF-A0A838MU64-F1
#
_cell.length_a   1.000
_cell.length_b   1.000
_cell.length_c   1.000
_cell.angle_alpha   90.00
_cell.angle_beta   90.00
_cell.angle_gamma   90.00
#
_symmetry.space_group_name_H-M   'P 1'
#
loop_
_entity.id
_entity.type
_entity.pdbx_description
1 polymer ?
#
loop_
_entity_poly.entity_id
_entity_poly.type
_entity_poly.pdbx_seq_one_letter_code
_entity_poly.pdbx_strand_id
1 'polypeptide(L)'
;AVGRSGTRYEVFTAIDDRGTATTNDDLSIGILVNAFDTNGDFTRDSSQSFDLRRDFNLPSATSVVAGTSRAGREFVIVSSSGYYNYDDPSDPDNEPTAGVILLVRDPATGGFDNSRSRSLVQAGSQQLNNANALALLPTSDLLIADFDSNELRIIRDTDNDLIPDTLDPTPYYSYQFSNDAPLDIAANSRGVVFSHSAGNNTVMLALYDTNNNGFADTEEVVVEGLSIDNNLIFHGLTVDREGTVYVIEDATGASDRIEDGGNGGTPLVDAFPDPALNGFLRDGALYVTADNPTAQFLSGLAFGVDTLLGPVARLSLVNSASLRAPATRDGLASITGAGLTLGRSGTSQADANARGIVVAIEGRLVPVHSFNDTQINVFIPNETGAGIRSIVVYVSGDVIAANDQTIADANPGLFTVSQNGMGAAVALLASGMRYTPAPFPARFNNQLSVVSLFGTGWRNSLPVTVTIGGRAGVVEYAGASGGFPGFDQINVRLPDGVNGTVPIAVTTAGGAVSRSDVTIRIN
;
A
#
# COMPACT_ATOMS: atom_id res chain seq x y z
N ALA A 1 11.18 -14.48 -4.13
CA ALA A 1 9.88 -13.83 -4.45
C ALA A 1 8.69 -14.59 -3.85
N VAL A 2 7.58 -13.92 -3.56
CA VAL A 2 6.32 -14.54 -3.11
C VAL A 2 5.17 -14.16 -4.04
N GLY A 3 4.47 -15.16 -4.56
CA GLY A 3 3.30 -14.98 -5.42
C GLY A 3 2.00 -14.70 -4.64
N ARG A 4 0.99 -14.23 -5.36
CA ARG A 4 -0.36 -13.96 -4.82
C ARG A 4 -0.99 -15.18 -4.15
N SER A 5 -0.69 -16.40 -4.61
CA SER A 5 -1.21 -17.62 -3.97
C SER A 5 -0.48 -18.01 -2.68
N GLY A 6 0.43 -17.18 -2.16
CA GLY A 6 1.30 -17.51 -1.02
C GLY A 6 2.43 -18.47 -1.39
N THR A 7 2.60 -18.79 -2.69
CA THR A 7 3.71 -19.62 -3.14
C THR A 7 5.00 -18.83 -3.09
N ARG A 8 6.02 -19.41 -2.48
CA ARG A 8 7.38 -18.88 -2.47
C ARG A 8 8.16 -19.42 -3.67
N TYR A 9 8.83 -18.52 -4.37
CA TYR A 9 9.71 -18.80 -5.49
C TYR A 9 11.14 -18.48 -5.07
N GLU A 10 12.00 -19.49 -5.14
CA GLU A 10 13.43 -19.40 -4.81
C GLU A 10 14.23 -19.84 -6.02
N VAL A 11 15.32 -19.13 -6.30
CA VAL A 11 16.25 -19.48 -7.37
C VAL A 11 17.62 -19.77 -6.81
N PHE A 12 18.28 -20.75 -7.41
CA PHE A 12 19.65 -21.14 -7.09
C PHE A 12 20.41 -21.36 -8.39
N THR A 13 21.67 -21.00 -8.40
CA THR A 13 22.60 -21.53 -9.41
C THR A 13 23.33 -22.72 -8.82
N ALA A 14 23.36 -23.82 -9.57
CA ALA A 14 24.01 -25.07 -9.19
C ALA A 14 24.88 -25.57 -10.34
N ILE A 15 25.78 -26.50 -10.03
CA ILE A 15 26.58 -27.22 -11.03
C ILE A 15 25.97 -28.61 -11.22
N ASP A 16 25.56 -28.92 -12.46
CA ASP A 16 25.21 -30.26 -12.91
C ASP A 16 26.51 -30.99 -13.28
N ASP A 17 26.94 -31.94 -12.46
CA ASP A 17 28.14 -32.75 -12.65
C ASP A 17 27.97 -33.85 -13.72
N ARG A 18 26.77 -33.94 -14.35
CA ARG A 18 26.40 -34.97 -15.32
C ARG A 18 26.55 -36.41 -14.80
N GLY A 19 26.69 -36.59 -13.49
CA GLY A 19 27.03 -37.85 -12.85
C GLY A 19 28.46 -38.33 -13.13
N THR A 20 29.39 -37.44 -13.50
CA THR A 20 30.81 -37.76 -13.69
C THR A 20 31.68 -37.16 -12.59
N ALA A 21 32.89 -37.70 -12.41
CA ALA A 21 33.83 -37.23 -11.40
C ALA A 21 34.77 -36.12 -11.91
N THR A 22 34.60 -35.68 -13.17
CA THR A 22 35.47 -34.68 -13.81
C THR A 22 34.70 -33.40 -14.01
N THR A 23 35.33 -32.26 -13.73
CA THR A 23 34.67 -30.95 -13.89
C THR A 23 34.64 -30.45 -15.35
N ASN A 24 35.02 -31.28 -16.31
CA ASN A 24 35.16 -30.88 -17.72
C ASN A 24 33.82 -30.84 -18.46
N ASP A 25 32.81 -31.55 -17.95
CA ASP A 25 31.45 -31.60 -18.48
C ASP A 25 30.41 -31.01 -17.53
N ASP A 26 30.88 -30.44 -16.41
CA ASP A 26 30.09 -29.66 -15.46
C ASP A 26 29.40 -28.51 -16.18
N LEU A 27 28.14 -28.27 -15.82
CA LEU A 27 27.35 -27.18 -16.37
C LEU A 27 26.68 -26.39 -15.26
N SER A 28 26.86 -25.06 -15.29
CA SER A 28 25.98 -24.15 -14.57
C SER A 28 24.53 -24.38 -14.99
N ILE A 29 23.66 -24.60 -14.02
CA ILE A 29 22.21 -24.73 -14.19
C ILE A 29 21.48 -23.82 -13.20
N GLY A 30 20.42 -23.18 -13.68
CA GLY A 30 19.46 -22.51 -12.82
C GLY A 30 18.47 -23.52 -12.23
N ILE A 31 18.19 -23.43 -10.94
CA ILE A 31 17.13 -24.18 -10.27
C ILE A 31 16.08 -23.20 -9.79
N LEU A 32 14.82 -23.41 -10.18
CA LEU A 32 13.67 -22.70 -9.61
C LEU A 32 12.89 -23.65 -8.70
N VAL A 33 12.70 -23.25 -7.44
CA VAL A 33 11.90 -23.96 -6.46
C VAL A 33 10.59 -23.21 -6.22
N ASN A 34 9.48 -23.91 -6.40
CA ASN A 34 8.15 -23.47 -6.01
C ASN A 34 7.81 -24.13 -4.68
N ALA A 35 7.81 -23.39 -3.58
CA ALA A 35 7.38 -23.85 -2.27
C ALA A 35 5.96 -23.36 -1.97
N PHE A 36 5.07 -24.30 -1.65
CA PHE A 36 3.68 -24.02 -1.35
C PHE A 36 3.46 -24.02 0.16
N ASP A 37 2.86 -22.95 0.65
CA ASP A 37 2.13 -22.92 1.90
C ASP A 37 0.64 -23.12 1.58
N THR A 38 0.05 -24.18 2.10
CA THR A 38 -1.34 -24.57 1.92
C THR A 38 -2.22 -24.25 3.13
N ASN A 39 -1.61 -23.84 4.23
CA ASN A 39 -2.26 -23.72 5.52
C ASN A 39 -2.20 -22.29 6.12
N GLY A 40 -1.37 -21.41 5.54
CA GLY A 40 -1.25 -20.00 5.89
C GLY A 40 -0.35 -19.73 7.10
N ASP A 41 0.51 -20.67 7.50
CA ASP A 41 1.46 -20.52 8.60
C ASP A 41 2.83 -19.99 8.14
N PHE A 42 2.99 -19.70 6.85
CA PHE A 42 4.23 -19.24 6.21
C PHE A 42 5.39 -20.23 6.33
N THR A 43 5.09 -21.50 6.65
CA THR A 43 6.01 -22.62 6.56
C THR A 43 5.72 -23.43 5.30
N ARG A 44 6.75 -24.08 4.78
CA ARG A 44 6.63 -24.87 3.55
C ARG A 44 5.91 -26.19 3.84
N ASP A 45 4.77 -26.43 3.18
CA ASP A 45 4.07 -27.72 3.20
C ASP A 45 4.59 -28.67 2.10
N SER A 46 4.80 -28.14 0.89
CA SER A 46 5.24 -28.93 -0.27
C SER A 46 6.11 -28.11 -1.22
N SER A 47 6.81 -28.77 -2.15
CA SER A 47 7.57 -28.06 -3.18
C SER A 47 7.69 -28.81 -4.50
N GLN A 48 7.99 -28.04 -5.54
CA GLN A 48 8.40 -28.53 -6.84
C GLN A 48 9.67 -27.79 -7.28
N SER A 49 10.56 -28.47 -8.02
CA SER A 49 11.79 -27.87 -8.56
C SER A 49 11.83 -28.02 -10.07
N PHE A 50 12.40 -27.02 -10.74
CA PHE A 50 12.60 -26.96 -12.18
C PHE A 50 14.07 -26.70 -12.49
N ASP A 51 14.57 -27.36 -13.53
CA ASP A 51 15.90 -27.13 -14.09
C ASP A 51 15.72 -26.11 -15.22
N LEU A 52 16.14 -24.87 -15.00
CA LEU A 52 15.88 -23.78 -15.93
C LEU A 52 16.61 -23.95 -17.26
N ARG A 53 17.75 -24.64 -17.26
CA ARG A 53 18.52 -24.88 -18.48
C ARG A 53 17.81 -25.92 -19.34
N ARG A 54 17.36 -27.02 -18.74
CA ARG A 54 16.62 -28.08 -19.42
C ARG A 54 15.21 -27.66 -19.81
N ASP A 55 14.48 -27.04 -18.88
CA ASP A 55 13.04 -26.82 -19.00
C ASP A 55 12.71 -25.52 -19.75
N PHE A 56 13.60 -24.51 -19.69
CA PHE A 56 13.34 -23.17 -20.24
C PHE A 56 14.50 -22.56 -21.05
N ASN A 57 15.58 -23.31 -21.28
CA ASN A 57 16.76 -22.83 -22.00
C ASN A 57 17.40 -21.58 -21.38
N LEU A 58 17.36 -21.47 -20.05
CA LEU A 58 18.00 -20.40 -19.29
C LEU A 58 19.19 -20.99 -18.51
N PRO A 59 20.44 -20.54 -18.75
CA PRO A 59 21.63 -21.26 -18.29
C PRO A 59 21.79 -21.26 -16.77
N SER A 60 21.47 -20.16 -16.09
CA SER A 60 21.58 -19.99 -14.65
C SER A 60 20.37 -19.26 -14.09
N ALA A 61 20.36 -19.06 -12.77
CA ALA A 61 19.33 -18.29 -12.10
C ALA A 61 19.97 -17.39 -11.03
N THR A 62 19.80 -16.08 -11.18
CA THR A 62 20.39 -15.10 -10.25
C THR A 62 19.33 -14.29 -9.49
N SER A 63 18.22 -13.95 -10.15
CA SER A 63 17.13 -13.19 -9.52
C SER A 63 15.77 -13.76 -9.86
N VAL A 64 14.82 -13.54 -8.96
CA VAL A 64 13.42 -13.91 -9.17
C VAL A 64 12.48 -12.86 -8.62
N VAL A 65 11.46 -12.51 -9.40
CA VAL A 65 10.34 -11.66 -8.97
C VAL A 65 9.02 -12.32 -9.38
N ALA A 66 7.97 -12.11 -8.60
CA ALA A 66 6.64 -12.62 -8.90
C ALA A 66 5.65 -11.47 -9.04
N GLY A 67 4.67 -11.63 -9.91
CA GLY A 67 3.60 -10.66 -10.15
C GLY A 67 2.27 -11.31 -10.51
N THR A 68 1.27 -10.47 -10.71
CA THR A 68 -0.09 -10.89 -11.09
C THR A 68 -0.62 -9.98 -12.18
N SER A 69 -1.02 -10.59 -13.29
CA SER A 69 -1.68 -9.92 -14.40
C SER A 69 -3.03 -9.30 -14.01
N ARG A 70 -3.57 -8.45 -14.88
CA ARG A 70 -4.91 -7.85 -14.76
C ARG A 70 -6.01 -8.91 -14.70
N ALA A 71 -5.80 -10.04 -15.36
CA ALA A 71 -6.71 -11.18 -15.31
C ALA A 71 -6.60 -12.01 -14.02
N GLY A 72 -5.76 -11.59 -13.06
CA GLY A 72 -5.53 -12.28 -11.80
C GLY A 72 -4.61 -13.49 -11.91
N ARG A 73 -3.94 -13.72 -13.06
CA ARG A 73 -2.97 -14.80 -13.24
C ARG A 73 -1.65 -14.43 -12.63
N GLU A 74 -1.12 -15.31 -11.80
CA GLU A 74 0.21 -15.20 -11.23
C GLU A 74 1.28 -15.57 -12.27
N PHE A 75 2.38 -14.83 -12.27
CA PHE A 75 3.56 -15.13 -13.05
C PHE A 75 4.82 -14.93 -12.20
N VAL A 76 5.89 -15.60 -12.61
CA VAL A 76 7.22 -15.46 -12.03
C VAL A 76 8.21 -15.14 -13.14
N ILE A 77 9.15 -14.25 -12.86
CA ILE A 77 10.19 -13.85 -13.80
C ILE A 77 11.53 -14.21 -13.19
N VAL A 78 12.38 -14.84 -13.99
CA VAL A 78 13.73 -15.27 -13.59
C VAL A 78 14.74 -14.76 -14.60
N SER A 79 15.87 -14.24 -14.12
CA SER A 79 17.02 -13.88 -14.94
C SER A 79 18.19 -14.85 -14.74
N SER A 80 18.95 -15.09 -15.81
CA SER A 80 20.30 -15.67 -15.70
C SER A 80 21.33 -14.58 -15.43
N SER A 81 22.49 -14.96 -14.90
CA SER A 81 23.55 -14.01 -14.58
C SER A 81 24.07 -13.31 -15.85
N GLY A 82 24.47 -14.06 -16.87
CA GLY A 82 25.27 -13.51 -17.97
C GLY A 82 26.70 -13.18 -17.57
N TYR A 83 27.19 -13.80 -16.49
CA TYR A 83 28.56 -13.60 -16.00
C TYR A 83 29.60 -13.84 -17.09
N TYR A 84 30.57 -12.93 -17.19
CA TYR A 84 31.70 -13.05 -18.08
C TYR A 84 32.98 -12.56 -17.40
N ASN A 85 33.97 -13.43 -17.31
CA ASN A 85 35.29 -13.12 -16.81
C ASN A 85 36.12 -12.46 -17.91
N TYR A 86 36.26 -11.13 -17.84
CA TYR A 86 37.04 -10.37 -18.80
C TYR A 86 38.55 -10.61 -18.72
N ASP A 87 39.05 -11.04 -17.56
CA ASP A 87 40.46 -11.36 -17.35
C ASP A 87 40.80 -12.76 -17.87
N ASP A 88 39.83 -13.68 -17.88
CA ASP A 88 39.92 -15.00 -18.51
C ASP A 88 38.73 -15.28 -19.44
N PRO A 89 38.82 -14.88 -20.72
CA PRO A 89 37.82 -15.21 -21.73
C PRO A 89 37.58 -16.73 -21.94
N SER A 90 38.47 -17.59 -21.43
CA SER A 90 38.34 -19.04 -21.49
C SER A 90 37.80 -19.68 -20.21
N ASP A 91 37.41 -18.86 -19.24
CA ASP A 91 36.80 -19.32 -17.99
C ASP A 91 35.59 -20.23 -18.28
N PRO A 92 35.58 -21.48 -17.77
CA PRO A 92 34.46 -22.39 -17.97
C PRO A 92 33.13 -21.91 -17.35
N ASP A 93 33.18 -20.96 -16.42
CA ASP A 93 32.01 -20.36 -15.79
C ASP A 93 31.40 -19.21 -16.63
N ASN A 94 32.03 -18.84 -17.76
CA ASN A 94 31.50 -17.83 -18.66
C ASN A 94 30.14 -18.25 -19.25
N GLU A 95 29.15 -17.37 -19.11
CA GLU A 95 27.81 -17.57 -19.64
C GLU A 95 27.57 -16.72 -20.90
N PRO A 96 26.63 -17.13 -21.79
CA PRO A 96 26.05 -16.20 -22.75
C PRO A 96 25.45 -14.99 -22.02
N THR A 97 25.40 -13.84 -22.69
CA THR A 97 24.76 -12.62 -22.15
C THR A 97 23.37 -12.92 -21.57
N ALA A 98 23.00 -12.23 -20.51
CA ALA A 98 21.85 -12.59 -19.69
C ALA A 98 20.52 -12.80 -20.47
N GLY A 99 19.76 -13.80 -20.04
CA GLY A 99 18.39 -14.05 -20.47
C GLY A 99 17.39 -13.78 -19.36
N VAL A 100 16.14 -13.52 -19.74
CA VAL A 100 15.02 -13.29 -18.83
C VAL A 100 13.83 -14.09 -19.33
N ILE A 101 13.26 -14.92 -18.46
CA ILE A 101 12.06 -15.71 -18.75
C ILE A 101 10.91 -15.27 -17.86
N LEU A 102 9.70 -15.25 -18.42
CA LEU A 102 8.44 -15.07 -17.72
C LEU A 102 7.67 -16.38 -17.77
N LEU A 103 7.37 -16.92 -16.61
CA LEU A 103 6.65 -18.18 -16.44
C LEU A 103 5.28 -17.90 -15.82
N VAL A 104 4.21 -18.20 -16.55
CA VAL A 104 2.83 -17.99 -16.06
C VAL A 104 2.38 -19.23 -15.29
N ARG A 105 1.90 -19.05 -14.07
CA ARG A 105 1.40 -20.15 -13.25
C ARG A 105 0.08 -20.68 -13.79
N ASP A 106 -0.04 -22.00 -13.86
CA ASP A 106 -1.31 -22.69 -14.08
C ASP A 106 -1.98 -22.97 -12.72
N PRO A 107 -3.12 -22.32 -12.40
CA PRO A 107 -3.79 -22.51 -11.12
C PRO A 107 -4.40 -23.91 -10.96
N ALA A 108 -4.60 -24.67 -12.04
CA ALA A 108 -5.17 -26.01 -11.98
C ALA A 108 -4.14 -27.08 -11.61
N THR A 109 -2.89 -26.90 -12.05
CA THR A 109 -1.82 -27.89 -11.86
C THR A 109 -0.78 -27.47 -10.83
N GLY A 110 -0.68 -26.17 -10.51
CA GLY A 110 0.38 -25.59 -9.69
C GLY A 110 1.73 -25.45 -10.42
N GLY A 111 1.83 -25.95 -11.66
CA GLY A 111 3.00 -25.79 -12.53
C GLY A 111 2.93 -24.53 -13.38
N PHE A 112 3.65 -24.53 -14.50
CA PHE A 112 3.69 -23.41 -15.45
C PHE A 112 2.95 -23.73 -16.75
N ASP A 113 2.23 -22.74 -17.26
CA ASP A 113 1.52 -22.80 -18.54
C ASP A 113 2.45 -22.41 -19.69
N ASN A 114 3.03 -23.42 -20.35
CA ASN A 114 3.94 -23.22 -21.48
C ASN A 114 3.35 -22.42 -22.66
N SER A 115 2.03 -22.33 -22.79
CA SER A 115 1.41 -21.52 -23.86
C SER A 115 1.43 -20.02 -23.58
N ARG A 116 1.71 -19.65 -22.33
CA ARG A 116 1.72 -18.25 -21.83
C ARG A 116 3.08 -17.84 -21.30
N SER A 117 3.88 -18.79 -20.83
CA SER A 117 5.28 -18.60 -20.50
C SER A 117 6.10 -18.27 -21.76
N ARG A 118 7.06 -17.35 -21.63
CA ARG A 118 7.87 -16.84 -22.74
C ARG A 118 9.22 -16.33 -22.27
N SER A 119 10.19 -16.28 -23.18
CA SER A 119 11.41 -15.49 -22.97
C SER A 119 11.11 -14.03 -23.24
N LEU A 120 11.43 -13.16 -22.28
CA LEU A 120 11.38 -11.70 -22.45
C LEU A 120 12.68 -11.19 -23.08
N VAL A 121 13.80 -11.80 -22.69
CA VAL A 121 15.12 -11.60 -23.31
C VAL A 121 15.77 -12.97 -23.47
N GLN A 122 16.23 -13.26 -24.69
CA GLN A 122 16.87 -14.54 -24.98
C GLN A 122 18.33 -14.51 -24.49
N ALA A 123 18.75 -15.53 -23.73
CA ALA A 123 20.15 -15.67 -23.35
C ALA A 123 21.06 -15.71 -24.60
N GLY A 124 22.13 -14.92 -24.59
CA GLY A 124 23.03 -14.71 -25.72
C GLY A 124 22.57 -13.70 -26.77
N SER A 125 21.46 -12.96 -26.54
CA SER A 125 20.97 -11.96 -27.51
C SER A 125 21.77 -10.65 -27.54
N GLN A 126 22.71 -10.45 -26.62
CA GLN A 126 23.47 -9.20 -26.43
C GLN A 126 22.61 -7.98 -26.05
N GLN A 127 21.38 -8.20 -25.60
CA GLN A 127 20.49 -7.11 -25.17
C GLN A 127 20.65 -6.76 -23.69
N LEU A 128 21.06 -7.73 -22.87
CA LEU A 128 21.36 -7.60 -21.45
C LEU A 128 22.67 -8.33 -21.18
N ASN A 129 23.65 -7.65 -20.60
CA ASN A 129 24.98 -8.23 -20.44
C ASN A 129 25.08 -8.99 -19.12
N ASN A 130 24.57 -8.43 -18.02
CA ASN A 130 24.60 -9.08 -16.70
C ASN A 130 23.39 -8.73 -15.83
N ALA A 131 22.37 -9.60 -15.73
CA ALA A 131 21.04 -9.28 -15.18
C ALA A 131 20.83 -9.80 -13.74
N ASN A 132 21.31 -9.06 -12.73
CA ASN A 132 21.46 -9.57 -11.36
C ASN A 132 20.42 -9.13 -10.32
N ALA A 133 19.56 -8.16 -10.64
CA ALA A 133 18.48 -7.75 -9.74
C ALA A 133 17.21 -7.43 -10.54
N LEU A 134 16.05 -7.82 -9.99
CA LEU A 134 14.75 -7.66 -10.63
C LEU A 134 13.76 -7.01 -9.66
N ALA A 135 13.08 -5.97 -10.12
CA ALA A 135 11.92 -5.40 -9.43
C ALA A 135 10.79 -5.14 -10.43
N LEU A 136 9.55 -5.30 -9.99
CA LEU A 136 8.40 -4.90 -10.78
C LEU A 136 7.87 -3.56 -10.25
N LEU A 137 7.65 -2.61 -11.16
CA LEU A 137 6.94 -1.38 -10.88
C LEU A 137 5.44 -1.68 -10.66
N PRO A 138 4.66 -0.82 -10.00
CA PRO A 138 3.20 -1.01 -9.89
C PRO A 138 2.46 -1.02 -11.24
N THR A 139 3.08 -0.47 -12.29
CA THR A 139 2.62 -0.61 -13.68
C THR A 139 2.82 -2.03 -14.24
N SER A 140 3.47 -2.92 -13.48
CA SER A 140 3.99 -4.22 -13.92
C SER A 140 5.05 -4.14 -15.01
N ASP A 141 5.71 -2.99 -15.18
CA ASP A 141 6.99 -2.94 -15.89
C ASP A 141 8.08 -3.60 -15.03
N LEU A 142 8.96 -4.38 -15.65
CA LEU A 142 10.07 -5.06 -14.98
C LEU A 142 11.35 -4.24 -15.11
N LEU A 143 11.88 -3.79 -13.99
CA LEU A 143 13.23 -3.25 -13.87
C LEU A 143 14.25 -4.37 -13.72
N ILE A 144 15.40 -4.17 -14.36
CA ILE A 144 16.52 -5.10 -14.38
C ILE A 144 17.79 -4.29 -14.17
N ALA A 145 18.62 -4.66 -13.21
CA ALA A 145 19.97 -4.11 -13.12
C ALA A 145 20.91 -4.84 -14.08
N ASP A 146 21.40 -4.14 -15.11
CA ASP A 146 22.40 -4.63 -16.06
C ASP A 146 23.79 -4.13 -15.64
N PHE A 147 24.55 -4.99 -14.98
CA PHE A 147 25.77 -4.59 -14.26
C PHE A 147 26.90 -4.20 -15.20
N ASP A 148 27.01 -4.91 -16.32
CA ASP A 148 28.13 -4.71 -17.23
C ASP A 148 27.92 -3.46 -18.12
N SER A 149 26.67 -3.03 -18.34
CA SER A 149 26.37 -1.78 -19.05
C SER A 149 26.23 -0.55 -18.14
N ASN A 150 26.22 -0.73 -16.81
CA ASN A 150 25.91 0.32 -15.82
C ASN A 150 24.54 0.97 -16.02
N GLU A 151 23.52 0.14 -16.28
CA GLU A 151 22.17 0.61 -16.57
C GLU A 151 21.13 -0.13 -15.73
N LEU A 152 20.10 0.60 -15.31
CA LEU A 152 18.80 0.01 -15.02
C LEU A 152 18.02 -0.09 -16.33
N ARG A 153 17.76 -1.32 -16.76
CA ARG A 153 16.97 -1.65 -17.95
C ARG A 153 15.52 -1.90 -17.54
N ILE A 154 14.62 -1.77 -18.50
CA ILE A 154 13.19 -1.92 -18.23
C ILE A 154 12.50 -2.70 -19.34
N ILE A 155 11.72 -3.72 -18.96
CA ILE A 155 10.80 -4.44 -19.84
C ILE A 155 9.40 -3.92 -19.54
N ARG A 156 8.79 -3.28 -20.53
CA ARG A 156 7.48 -2.63 -20.41
C ARG A 156 6.35 -3.62 -20.57
N ASP A 157 5.23 -3.34 -19.92
CA ASP A 157 3.91 -3.85 -20.30
C ASP A 157 3.34 -2.93 -21.41
N THR A 158 3.40 -3.35 -22.66
CA THR A 158 2.98 -2.53 -23.80
C THR A 158 1.51 -2.74 -24.19
N ASP A 159 0.88 -3.82 -23.71
CA ASP A 159 -0.51 -4.16 -23.99
C ASP A 159 -1.48 -3.93 -22.82
N ASN A 160 -0.96 -3.44 -21.68
CA ASN A 160 -1.67 -3.11 -20.44
C ASN A 160 -2.34 -4.31 -19.75
N ASP A 161 -1.86 -5.53 -19.98
CA ASP A 161 -2.37 -6.74 -19.32
C ASP A 161 -1.75 -7.02 -17.92
N LEU A 162 -0.87 -6.12 -17.46
CA LEU A 162 -0.04 -6.21 -16.26
C LEU A 162 0.96 -7.38 -16.30
N ILE A 163 1.49 -7.69 -17.47
CA ILE A 163 2.57 -8.66 -17.67
C ILE A 163 3.66 -8.01 -18.55
N PRO A 164 4.91 -7.89 -18.08
CA PRO A 164 5.99 -7.35 -18.91
C PRO A 164 6.15 -8.13 -20.22
N ASP A 165 6.39 -7.43 -21.33
CA ASP A 165 6.49 -8.03 -22.65
C ASP A 165 7.70 -7.56 -23.48
N THR A 166 8.07 -6.28 -23.42
CA THR A 166 8.99 -5.68 -24.38
C THR A 166 10.13 -4.94 -23.68
N LEU A 167 11.36 -5.39 -23.89
CA LEU A 167 12.55 -4.67 -23.42
C LEU A 167 12.63 -3.31 -24.12
N ASP A 168 12.66 -2.25 -23.33
CA ASP A 168 12.84 -0.88 -23.82
C ASP A 168 14.25 -0.72 -24.39
N PRO A 169 14.40 -0.19 -25.62
CA PRO A 169 15.72 0.12 -26.17
C PRO A 169 16.45 1.21 -25.38
N THR A 170 15.72 2.01 -24.60
CA THR A 170 16.28 3.07 -23.76
C THR A 170 16.39 2.55 -22.32
N PRO A 171 17.54 2.69 -21.65
CA PRO A 171 17.64 2.36 -20.24
C PRO A 171 16.67 3.23 -19.42
N TYR A 172 16.10 2.66 -18.37
CA TYR A 172 15.32 3.39 -17.39
C TYR A 172 16.16 4.46 -16.69
N TYR A 173 17.42 4.12 -16.40
CA TYR A 173 18.41 4.99 -15.80
C TYR A 173 19.81 4.49 -16.14
N SER A 174 20.74 5.40 -16.42
CA SER A 174 22.16 5.07 -16.62
C SER A 174 22.98 5.71 -15.51
N TYR A 175 23.88 4.95 -14.91
CA TYR A 175 24.69 5.42 -13.80
C TYR A 175 26.18 5.31 -14.10
N GLN A 176 26.99 6.09 -13.37
CA GLN A 176 28.44 6.04 -13.44
C GLN A 176 29.02 5.86 -12.04
N PHE A 177 29.02 4.62 -11.56
CA PHE A 177 29.72 4.25 -10.32
C PHE A 177 31.10 3.68 -10.64
N SER A 178 31.98 3.61 -9.62
CA SER A 178 33.22 2.83 -9.74
C SER A 178 32.88 1.35 -9.95
N ASN A 179 33.91 0.52 -10.15
CA ASN A 179 33.92 -0.90 -10.49
C ASN A 179 33.05 -1.88 -9.65
N ASP A 180 32.13 -1.40 -8.81
CA ASP A 180 31.26 -2.24 -7.99
C ASP A 180 29.78 -2.00 -8.36
N ALA A 181 29.06 -3.10 -8.57
CA ALA A 181 27.70 -3.10 -9.11
C ALA A 181 26.63 -2.76 -8.06
N PRO A 182 25.41 -2.38 -8.51
CA PRO A 182 24.24 -2.40 -7.65
C PRO A 182 24.03 -3.78 -7.02
N LEU A 183 23.67 -3.89 -5.75
CA LEU A 183 23.51 -5.20 -5.10
C LEU A 183 22.05 -5.68 -5.10
N ASP A 184 21.09 -4.76 -5.00
CA ASP A 184 19.66 -5.08 -5.05
C ASP A 184 18.83 -3.87 -5.52
N ILE A 185 17.59 -4.13 -5.96
CA ILE A 185 16.64 -3.13 -6.45
C ILE A 185 15.26 -3.34 -5.85
N ALA A 186 14.65 -2.25 -5.39
CA ALA A 186 13.29 -2.21 -4.91
C ALA A 186 12.51 -1.07 -5.57
N ALA A 187 11.20 -1.22 -5.72
CA ALA A 187 10.36 -0.17 -6.27
C ALA A 187 8.98 -0.14 -5.63
N ASN A 188 8.36 1.04 -5.64
CA ASN A 188 6.94 1.24 -5.31
C ASN A 188 6.31 2.24 -6.27
N SER A 189 5.12 2.74 -5.94
CA SER A 189 4.38 3.72 -6.74
C SER A 189 4.99 5.12 -6.74
N ARG A 190 6.09 5.34 -6.01
CA ARG A 190 6.70 6.65 -5.80
C ARG A 190 8.12 6.75 -6.37
N GLY A 191 8.83 5.63 -6.50
CA GLY A 191 10.18 5.63 -7.05
C GLY A 191 10.84 4.26 -7.01
N VAL A 192 12.11 4.25 -7.39
CA VAL A 192 12.98 3.07 -7.38
C VAL A 192 14.11 3.35 -6.41
N VAL A 193 14.44 2.40 -5.55
CA VAL A 193 15.65 2.45 -4.73
C VAL A 193 16.54 1.32 -5.18
N PHE A 194 17.82 1.60 -5.40
CA PHE A 194 18.81 0.56 -5.62
C PHE A 194 20.01 0.81 -4.71
N SER A 195 20.62 -0.28 -4.23
CA SER A 195 21.87 -0.22 -3.48
C SER A 195 23.03 -0.37 -4.45
N HIS A 196 24.15 0.28 -4.21
CA HIS A 196 25.42 0.01 -4.90
C HIS A 196 26.60 0.06 -3.93
N SER A 197 27.64 -0.69 -4.25
CA SER A 197 28.89 -0.66 -3.49
C SER A 197 29.78 0.51 -3.93
N ALA A 198 30.44 1.16 -2.97
CA ALA A 198 31.38 2.25 -3.15
C ALA A 198 32.60 2.01 -2.24
N GLY A 199 33.55 1.20 -2.69
CA GLY A 199 34.66 0.74 -1.84
C GLY A 199 34.15 -0.25 -0.79
N ASN A 200 34.37 0.04 0.50
CA ASN A 200 33.84 -0.78 1.60
C ASN A 200 32.44 -0.33 2.09
N ASN A 201 31.83 0.67 1.45
CA ASN A 201 30.53 1.19 1.85
C ASN A 201 29.47 0.76 0.85
N THR A 202 28.24 0.56 1.31
CA THR A 202 27.07 0.58 0.43
C THR A 202 26.36 1.92 0.50
N VAL A 203 25.96 2.41 -0.67
CA VAL A 203 25.15 3.60 -0.87
C VAL A 203 23.80 3.19 -1.44
N MET A 204 22.72 3.76 -0.94
CA MET A 204 21.39 3.61 -1.52
C MET A 204 20.98 4.87 -2.25
N LEU A 205 20.47 4.70 -3.46
CA LEU A 205 20.04 5.79 -4.32
C LEU A 205 18.55 5.64 -4.62
N ALA A 206 17.79 6.70 -4.36
CA ALA A 206 16.42 6.82 -4.82
C ALA A 206 16.41 7.50 -6.18
N LEU A 207 15.67 6.90 -7.11
CA LEU A 207 15.45 7.37 -8.45
C LEU A 207 13.99 7.77 -8.61
N TYR A 208 13.79 8.94 -9.19
CA TYR A 208 12.47 9.48 -9.47
C TYR A 208 12.35 9.85 -10.95
N ASP A 209 11.17 9.57 -11.51
CA ASP A 209 10.71 10.14 -12.78
C ASP A 209 9.93 11.43 -12.45
N THR A 210 10.63 12.55 -12.34
CA THR A 210 10.04 13.81 -11.88
C THR A 210 9.20 14.51 -12.95
N ASN A 211 9.39 14.13 -14.21
CA ASN A 211 8.69 14.70 -15.36
C ASN A 211 7.58 13.76 -15.92
N ASN A 212 7.45 12.57 -15.36
CA ASN A 212 6.45 11.54 -15.67
C ASN A 212 6.52 11.05 -17.13
N ASN A 213 7.73 10.91 -17.69
CA ASN A 213 7.97 10.39 -19.04
C ASN A 213 8.22 8.88 -19.09
N GLY A 214 8.22 8.20 -17.93
CA GLY A 214 8.49 6.78 -17.77
C GLY A 214 9.95 6.43 -17.49
N PHE A 215 10.84 7.41 -17.35
CA PHE A 215 12.28 7.22 -17.14
C PHE A 215 12.74 8.04 -15.93
N ALA A 216 13.65 7.49 -15.12
CA ALA A 216 14.20 8.26 -14.02
C ALA A 216 15.11 9.36 -14.54
N ASP A 217 14.94 10.58 -14.00
CA ASP A 217 15.71 11.76 -14.39
C ASP A 217 16.41 12.45 -13.23
N THR A 218 16.17 12.01 -11.99
CA THR A 218 16.89 12.47 -10.80
C THR A 218 17.27 11.31 -9.90
N GLU A 219 18.52 11.30 -9.44
CA GLU A 219 19.02 10.47 -8.35
C GLU A 219 19.26 11.28 -7.07
N GLU A 220 19.02 10.66 -5.91
CA GLU A 220 19.34 11.22 -4.60
C GLU A 220 19.95 10.15 -3.70
N VAL A 221 21.04 10.49 -2.99
CA VAL A 221 21.70 9.62 -2.00
C VAL A 221 20.88 9.60 -0.73
N VAL A 222 20.47 8.40 -0.34
CA VAL A 222 19.49 8.20 0.73
C VAL A 222 20.10 7.52 1.95
N VAL A 223 21.10 6.66 1.76
CA VAL A 223 21.92 6.04 2.83
C VAL A 223 23.38 6.00 2.38
N GLU A 224 24.30 6.34 3.27
CA GLU A 224 25.75 6.21 3.08
C GLU A 224 26.37 5.51 4.29
N GLY A 225 27.32 4.60 4.06
CA GLY A 225 28.16 4.04 5.14
C GLY A 225 27.64 2.78 5.81
N LEU A 226 26.77 2.00 5.14
CA LEU A 226 26.54 0.61 5.53
C LEU A 226 27.85 -0.15 5.23
N SER A 227 28.66 -0.42 6.27
CA SER A 227 29.99 -1.02 6.16
C SER A 227 29.86 -2.46 5.70
N ILE A 228 30.21 -2.72 4.44
CA ILE A 228 30.28 -4.07 3.87
C ILE A 228 31.70 -4.61 3.97
N ASP A 229 32.20 -4.76 5.19
CA ASP A 229 33.53 -5.34 5.37
C ASP A 229 33.50 -6.83 5.05
N ASN A 230 33.89 -7.18 3.81
CA ASN A 230 34.19 -8.51 3.27
C ASN A 230 33.18 -9.66 3.50
N ASN A 231 32.02 -9.44 4.14
CA ASN A 231 31.04 -10.49 4.45
C ASN A 231 29.59 -9.99 4.64
N LEU A 232 29.31 -8.69 4.52
CA LEU A 232 27.92 -8.21 4.47
C LEU A 232 27.46 -8.28 3.02
N ILE A 233 26.79 -9.37 2.67
CA ILE A 233 26.05 -9.45 1.41
C ILE A 233 24.72 -8.74 1.69
N PHE A 234 24.32 -7.78 0.88
CA PHE A 234 22.92 -7.33 0.89
C PHE A 234 22.07 -8.52 0.44
N HIS A 235 21.32 -9.11 1.37
CA HIS A 235 20.49 -10.28 1.05
C HIS A 235 19.09 -9.88 0.57
N GLY A 236 18.63 -8.67 0.89
CA GLY A 236 17.35 -8.19 0.38
C GLY A 236 17.13 -6.70 0.63
N LEU A 237 16.59 -6.03 -0.38
CA LEU A 237 16.08 -4.67 -0.35
C LEU A 237 14.60 -4.68 -0.71
N THR A 238 13.78 -4.00 0.07
CA THR A 238 12.37 -3.74 -0.28
C THR A 238 11.97 -2.35 0.18
N VAL A 239 10.87 -1.82 -0.37
CA VAL A 239 10.29 -0.56 0.08
C VAL A 239 8.80 -0.74 0.33
N ASP A 240 8.25 -0.09 1.36
CA ASP A 240 6.81 -0.06 1.56
C ASP A 240 6.13 1.08 0.78
N ARG A 241 4.80 1.14 0.88
CA ARG A 241 3.98 2.19 0.27
C ARG A 241 4.30 3.59 0.80
N GLU A 242 4.73 3.70 2.05
CA GLU A 242 5.04 4.97 2.70
C GLU A 242 6.47 5.44 2.40
N GLY A 243 7.24 4.70 1.60
CA GLY A 243 8.62 5.03 1.25
C GLY A 243 9.65 4.57 2.28
N THR A 244 9.26 3.75 3.26
CA THR A 244 10.21 3.12 4.18
C THR A 244 10.99 2.05 3.43
N VAL A 245 12.31 2.18 3.40
CA VAL A 245 13.22 1.21 2.83
C VAL A 245 13.58 0.20 3.91
N TYR A 246 13.47 -1.09 3.61
CA TYR A 246 13.88 -2.18 4.49
C TYR A 246 15.04 -2.94 3.87
N VAL A 247 15.99 -3.27 4.73
CA VAL A 247 17.24 -3.92 4.36
C VAL A 247 17.42 -5.13 5.24
N ILE A 248 17.74 -6.27 4.65
CA ILE A 248 18.21 -7.43 5.42
C ILE A 248 19.72 -7.35 5.53
N GLU A 249 20.20 -7.23 6.76
CA GLU A 249 21.58 -7.44 7.11
C GLU A 249 21.76 -8.90 7.57
N ASP A 250 22.56 -9.68 6.85
CA ASP A 250 23.05 -10.98 7.32
C ASP A 250 24.57 -10.96 7.28
N ALA A 251 25.16 -11.29 8.43
CA ALA A 251 26.58 -11.20 8.69
C ALA A 251 27.09 -12.52 9.32
N THR A 252 26.68 -13.66 8.78
CA THR A 252 27.08 -15.00 9.30
C THR A 252 28.56 -15.38 9.11
N GLY A 253 29.43 -14.45 8.69
CA GLY A 253 30.85 -14.69 8.42
C GLY A 253 31.77 -14.53 9.65
N ALA A 254 32.87 -15.30 9.70
CA ALA A 254 33.86 -15.29 10.81
C ALA A 254 34.61 -13.95 11.02
N SER A 255 34.36 -12.96 10.16
CA SER A 255 34.93 -11.60 10.21
C SER A 255 33.94 -10.56 10.75
N ASP A 256 32.69 -10.93 11.06
CA ASP A 256 31.69 -10.01 11.60
C ASP A 256 31.90 -9.76 13.10
N ARG A 257 32.66 -8.72 13.43
CA ARG A 257 33.01 -8.39 14.82
C ARG A 257 32.38 -7.07 15.23
N ILE A 258 31.93 -7.01 16.48
CA ILE A 258 31.38 -5.80 17.13
C ILE A 258 32.34 -4.59 17.05
N GLU A 259 33.65 -4.85 16.99
CA GLU A 259 34.69 -3.82 16.88
C GLU A 259 34.70 -3.10 15.52
N ASP A 260 34.15 -3.72 14.48
CA ASP A 260 34.08 -3.21 13.10
C ASP A 260 32.65 -2.73 12.72
N GLY A 261 31.76 -2.56 13.71
CA GLY A 261 30.36 -2.20 13.48
C GLY A 261 29.44 -3.38 13.14
N GLY A 262 29.99 -4.60 13.15
CA GLY A 262 29.28 -5.84 12.93
C GLY A 262 28.25 -6.20 14.00
N ASN A 263 27.24 -6.99 13.63
CA ASN A 263 26.14 -7.39 14.53
C ASN A 263 26.38 -8.73 15.26
N GLY A 264 27.53 -9.36 15.05
CA GLY A 264 27.95 -10.59 15.72
C GLY A 264 27.29 -11.85 15.16
N GLY A 265 26.97 -11.87 13.87
CA GLY A 265 26.36 -12.99 13.16
C GLY A 265 24.86 -13.14 13.42
N THR A 266 24.19 -12.05 13.81
CA THR A 266 22.75 -12.05 14.07
C THR A 266 22.03 -11.36 12.92
N PRO A 267 21.33 -12.09 12.03
CA PRO A 267 20.56 -11.48 10.97
C PRO A 267 19.53 -10.50 11.53
N LEU A 268 19.44 -9.31 10.94
CA LEU A 268 18.50 -8.27 11.33
C LEU A 268 17.89 -7.59 10.10
N VAL A 269 16.76 -6.92 10.32
CA VAL A 269 16.12 -6.09 9.30
C VAL A 269 16.19 -4.64 9.77
N ASP A 270 16.86 -3.80 9.01
CA ASP A 270 16.83 -2.36 9.25
C ASP A 270 15.74 -1.71 8.44
N ALA A 271 15.15 -0.67 9.01
CA ALA A 271 14.06 0.08 8.41
C ALA A 271 14.44 1.55 8.44
N PHE A 272 14.53 2.13 7.25
CA PHE A 272 14.89 3.51 7.01
C PHE A 272 13.61 4.23 6.57
N PRO A 273 12.93 5.01 7.44
CA PRO A 273 11.70 5.69 7.07
C PRO A 273 12.02 6.96 6.30
N ASP A 274 11.37 7.17 5.16
CA ASP A 274 11.30 8.47 4.48
C ASP A 274 9.86 9.03 4.56
N PRO A 275 9.40 9.47 5.76
CA PRO A 275 8.04 9.97 5.93
C PRO A 275 7.79 11.31 5.21
N ALA A 276 8.86 11.97 4.73
CA ALA A 276 8.79 13.21 3.97
C ALA A 276 8.84 12.97 2.46
N LEU A 277 9.24 11.77 2.02
CA LEU A 277 9.35 11.36 0.63
C LEU A 277 10.25 12.29 -0.17
N ASN A 278 11.37 12.64 0.44
CA ASN A 278 12.29 13.63 -0.09
C ASN A 278 13.70 13.08 -0.27
N GLY A 279 13.88 11.75 -0.27
CA GLY A 279 15.19 11.14 -0.45
C GLY A 279 16.11 11.26 0.76
N PHE A 280 15.60 11.72 1.91
CA PHE A 280 16.33 11.73 3.17
C PHE A 280 15.71 10.74 4.15
N LEU A 281 16.30 9.55 4.22
CA LEU A 281 15.91 8.56 5.20
C LEU A 281 16.29 9.04 6.59
N ARG A 282 15.40 8.82 7.56
CA ARG A 282 15.71 9.04 8.97
C ARG A 282 16.42 7.81 9.51
N ASP A 283 17.37 7.99 10.42
CA ASP A 283 17.91 6.90 11.24
C ASP A 283 16.73 6.13 11.87
N GLY A 284 16.58 4.87 11.48
CA GLY A 284 15.52 4.00 11.94
C GLY A 284 16.07 2.59 12.16
N ALA A 285 15.59 1.93 13.21
CA ALA A 285 15.86 0.52 13.48
C ALA A 285 14.54 -0.14 13.88
N LEU A 286 14.18 -1.25 13.23
CA LEU A 286 13.01 -2.06 13.56
C LEU A 286 13.44 -3.52 13.77
N TYR A 287 13.48 -3.96 15.02
CA TYR A 287 13.91 -5.33 15.33
C TYR A 287 12.84 -6.37 14.96
N VAL A 288 13.06 -7.12 13.89
CA VAL A 288 12.36 -8.37 13.59
C VAL A 288 13.40 -9.48 13.47
N THR A 289 13.33 -10.49 14.35
CA THR A 289 14.19 -11.68 14.25
C THR A 289 13.67 -12.60 13.15
N ALA A 290 14.47 -12.83 12.11
CA ALA A 290 14.23 -13.90 11.15
C ALA A 290 14.49 -15.26 11.82
N ASP A 291 13.55 -16.20 11.71
CA ASP A 291 13.64 -17.51 12.34
C ASP A 291 14.41 -18.50 11.44
N ASN A 292 15.63 -18.85 11.85
CA ASN A 292 16.28 -20.18 11.78
C ASN A 292 17.79 -20.10 11.39
N PRO A 293 18.71 -20.57 12.26
CA PRO A 293 20.16 -20.60 12.04
C PRO A 293 20.68 -21.63 11.02
N THR A 294 19.81 -22.22 10.18
CA THR A 294 20.20 -23.24 9.18
C THR A 294 19.70 -22.97 7.76
N ALA A 295 18.98 -21.86 7.52
CA ALA A 295 18.52 -21.51 6.18
C ALA A 295 19.57 -20.68 5.44
N GLN A 296 20.39 -21.38 4.65
CA GLN A 296 21.20 -20.80 3.60
C GLN A 296 20.34 -19.93 2.64
N PHE A 297 20.81 -18.71 2.39
CA PHE A 297 20.56 -17.80 1.27
C PHE A 297 19.10 -17.51 0.90
N LEU A 298 18.66 -16.29 1.16
CA LEU A 298 17.52 -15.68 0.47
C LEU A 298 18.01 -14.38 -0.16
N SER A 299 18.29 -14.40 -1.46
CA SER A 299 18.37 -13.18 -2.27
C SER A 299 17.00 -12.89 -2.88
N GLY A 300 16.62 -11.61 -2.93
CA GLY A 300 15.38 -11.17 -3.57
C GLY A 300 14.12 -11.37 -2.73
N LEU A 301 14.03 -10.63 -1.62
CA LEU A 301 12.72 -10.31 -1.03
C LEU A 301 12.06 -9.19 -1.83
N ALA A 302 11.61 -9.51 -3.04
CA ALA A 302 10.46 -8.82 -3.58
C ALA A 302 9.25 -9.26 -2.73
N PHE A 303 8.85 -8.42 -1.77
CA PHE A 303 7.41 -8.32 -1.51
C PHE A 303 6.82 -8.05 -2.89
N GLY A 304 5.89 -8.93 -3.29
CA GLY A 304 5.37 -8.93 -4.65
C GLY A 304 5.12 -7.50 -5.09
N VAL A 305 5.31 -7.25 -6.40
CA VAL A 305 4.71 -6.09 -7.05
C VAL A 305 3.42 -5.83 -6.34
N ASP A 306 3.17 -4.58 -6.00
CA ASP A 306 1.80 -4.15 -5.78
C ASP A 306 1.10 -4.36 -7.12
N THR A 307 0.77 -5.61 -7.42
CA THR A 307 -0.33 -5.99 -8.23
C THR A 307 -1.40 -5.09 -7.68
N LEU A 308 -2.01 -4.30 -8.55
CA LEU A 308 -3.35 -3.79 -8.33
C LEU A 308 -4.27 -5.02 -8.12
N LEU A 309 -4.05 -5.78 -7.04
CA LEU A 309 -5.10 -6.35 -6.25
C LEU A 309 -5.91 -5.12 -5.93
N GLY A 310 -7.06 -4.99 -6.60
CA GLY A 310 -8.08 -4.04 -6.23
C GLY A 310 -8.15 -4.08 -4.71
N PRO A 311 -7.66 -3.06 -4.01
CA PRO A 311 -7.21 -3.18 -2.66
C PRO A 311 -8.39 -3.62 -1.83
N VAL A 312 -8.22 -4.75 -1.16
CA VAL A 312 -8.96 -4.99 0.07
C VAL A 312 -8.18 -4.30 1.19
N ALA A 313 -7.92 -3.00 1.01
CA ALA A 313 -7.53 -2.12 2.10
C ALA A 313 -8.71 -2.02 3.06
N ARG A 314 -8.42 -1.99 4.37
CA ARG A 314 -9.42 -1.73 5.39
C ARG A 314 -9.92 -0.29 5.25
N LEU A 315 -11.03 -0.09 4.54
CA LEU A 315 -11.84 1.10 4.70
C LEU A 315 -12.85 0.88 5.83
N SER A 316 -13.10 1.93 6.61
CA SER A 316 -14.21 1.99 7.57
C SER A 316 -15.20 3.06 7.12
N LEU A 317 -16.49 2.80 7.30
CA LEU A 317 -17.55 3.75 7.01
C LEU A 317 -18.21 4.19 8.32
N VAL A 318 -18.08 5.48 8.66
CA VAL A 318 -18.58 6.05 9.91
C VAL A 318 -19.54 7.20 9.66
N ASN A 319 -20.39 7.52 10.64
CA ASN A 319 -21.16 8.76 10.63
C ASN A 319 -20.20 9.96 10.67
N SER A 320 -20.32 10.90 9.73
CA SER A 320 -19.37 12.04 9.60
C SER A 320 -19.37 13.01 10.78
N ALA A 321 -20.44 13.01 11.59
CA ALA A 321 -20.56 13.90 12.73
C ALA A 321 -19.97 13.26 14.00
N SER A 322 -20.24 11.97 14.24
CA SER A 322 -19.78 11.27 15.45
C SER A 322 -18.42 10.57 15.29
N LEU A 323 -17.99 10.35 14.04
CA LEU A 323 -16.86 9.52 13.63
C LEU A 323 -16.93 8.10 14.21
N ARG A 324 -18.14 7.56 14.37
CA ARG A 324 -18.39 6.18 14.80
C ARG A 324 -19.26 5.44 13.80
N ALA A 325 -18.95 4.17 13.59
CA ALA A 325 -19.80 3.25 12.85
C ALA A 325 -21.09 2.93 13.66
N PRO A 326 -22.17 2.52 12.99
CA PRO A 326 -22.34 2.50 11.53
C PRO A 326 -22.67 3.89 10.96
N ALA A 327 -22.42 4.12 9.67
CA ALA A 327 -23.06 5.23 8.96
C ALA A 327 -24.55 4.96 8.73
N THR A 328 -25.30 5.96 8.27
CA THR A 328 -26.76 5.85 8.08
C THR A 328 -27.18 6.18 6.67
N ARG A 329 -28.21 5.52 6.16
CA ARG A 329 -28.89 5.96 4.93
C ARG A 329 -29.55 7.34 5.16
N ASP A 330 -29.63 8.12 4.09
CA ASP A 330 -30.03 9.54 4.13
C ASP A 330 -29.16 10.41 5.07
N GLY A 331 -27.89 10.02 5.27
CA GLY A 331 -26.96 10.71 6.16
C GLY A 331 -25.60 10.97 5.52
N LEU A 332 -24.79 11.80 6.20
CA LEU A 332 -23.40 12.05 5.85
C LEU A 332 -22.50 10.98 6.47
N ALA A 333 -21.61 10.45 5.65
CA ALA A 333 -20.66 9.41 6.04
C ALA A 333 -19.23 9.77 5.66
N SER A 334 -18.30 9.33 6.49
CA SER A 334 -16.87 9.43 6.22
C SER A 334 -16.32 8.04 6.00
N ILE A 335 -15.71 7.82 4.85
CA ILE A 335 -14.88 6.66 4.56
C ILE A 335 -13.48 7.01 5.04
N THR A 336 -12.92 6.23 5.96
CA THR A 336 -11.58 6.44 6.51
C THR A 336 -10.69 5.25 6.20
N GLY A 337 -9.43 5.51 5.90
CA GLY A 337 -8.43 4.50 5.58
C GLY A 337 -7.07 5.14 5.35
N ALA A 338 -6.18 4.41 4.70
CA ALA A 338 -4.94 4.94 4.15
C ALA A 338 -4.95 4.73 2.64
N GLY A 339 -4.41 5.68 1.88
CA GLY A 339 -4.23 5.50 0.46
C GLY A 339 -5.48 5.57 -0.41
N LEU A 340 -6.57 6.15 0.09
CA LEU A 340 -7.90 6.10 -0.53
C LEU A 340 -7.98 6.83 -1.88
N THR A 341 -7.06 7.76 -2.16
CA THR A 341 -7.15 8.66 -3.33
C THR A 341 -5.84 8.80 -4.09
N LEU A 342 -4.83 7.98 -3.78
CA LEU A 342 -3.48 8.05 -4.35
C LEU A 342 -2.85 9.45 -4.19
N GLY A 343 -2.97 10.03 -3.00
CA GLY A 343 -2.43 11.36 -2.66
C GLY A 343 -3.27 12.54 -3.17
N ARG A 344 -4.37 12.32 -3.89
CA ARG A 344 -5.23 13.38 -4.42
C ARG A 344 -6.14 13.95 -3.35
N SER A 345 -6.44 15.24 -3.42
CA SER A 345 -7.39 15.89 -2.51
C SER A 345 -8.30 16.89 -3.22
N GLY A 346 -9.44 17.19 -2.60
CA GLY A 346 -10.45 18.11 -3.12
C GLY A 346 -11.59 18.35 -2.14
N THR A 347 -12.38 19.38 -2.37
CA THR A 347 -13.41 19.86 -1.43
C THR A 347 -14.81 19.93 -2.06
N SER A 348 -14.98 19.30 -3.22
CA SER A 348 -16.26 19.27 -3.93
C SER A 348 -16.42 18.02 -4.80
N GLN A 349 -17.67 17.74 -5.20
CA GLN A 349 -17.97 16.72 -6.22
C GLN A 349 -17.30 17.04 -7.57
N ALA A 350 -17.18 18.31 -7.92
CA ALA A 350 -16.53 18.73 -9.15
C ALA A 350 -15.04 18.38 -9.13
N ASP A 351 -14.36 18.60 -7.99
CA ASP A 351 -12.97 18.17 -7.80
C ASP A 351 -12.84 16.64 -7.88
N ALA A 352 -13.79 15.92 -7.29
CA ALA A 352 -13.78 14.45 -7.31
C ALA A 352 -13.86 13.94 -8.75
N ASN A 353 -14.81 14.44 -9.53
CA ASN A 353 -14.96 14.09 -10.95
C ASN A 353 -13.71 14.46 -11.76
N ALA A 354 -13.18 15.67 -11.58
CA ALA A 354 -12.00 16.15 -12.30
C ALA A 354 -10.73 15.33 -11.99
N ARG A 355 -10.65 14.76 -10.78
CA ARG A 355 -9.52 13.95 -10.32
C ARG A 355 -9.80 12.45 -10.33
N GLY A 356 -10.88 12.03 -10.99
CA GLY A 356 -11.26 10.63 -11.16
C GLY A 356 -11.66 9.90 -9.87
N ILE A 357 -11.99 10.60 -8.78
CA ILE A 357 -12.43 10.01 -7.51
C ILE A 357 -13.92 9.69 -7.59
N VAL A 358 -14.26 8.41 -7.46
CA VAL A 358 -15.64 7.92 -7.52
C VAL A 358 -15.87 6.95 -6.36
N VAL A 359 -17.02 7.05 -5.69
CA VAL A 359 -17.41 6.09 -4.65
C VAL A 359 -18.71 5.43 -5.06
N ALA A 360 -18.77 4.11 -4.95
CA ALA A 360 -19.97 3.32 -5.16
C ALA A 360 -20.37 2.56 -3.87
N ILE A 361 -21.67 2.46 -3.63
CA ILE A 361 -22.27 1.62 -2.59
C ILE A 361 -23.24 0.66 -3.28
N GLU A 362 -23.01 -0.66 -3.20
CA GLU A 362 -23.75 -1.67 -3.98
C GLU A 362 -23.80 -1.34 -5.49
N GLY A 363 -22.66 -0.88 -6.03
CA GLY A 363 -22.56 -0.47 -7.44
C GLY A 363 -23.25 0.86 -7.78
N ARG A 364 -23.94 1.51 -6.83
CA ARG A 364 -24.56 2.83 -7.02
C ARG A 364 -23.57 3.93 -6.66
N LEU A 365 -23.32 4.86 -7.60
CA LEU A 365 -22.49 6.03 -7.32
C LEU A 365 -23.11 6.93 -6.25
N VAL A 366 -22.31 7.37 -5.29
CA VAL A 366 -22.73 8.27 -4.22
C VAL A 366 -22.02 9.62 -4.33
N PRO A 367 -22.66 10.73 -3.94
CA PRO A 367 -22.02 12.05 -3.98
C PRO A 367 -20.82 12.13 -3.02
N VAL A 368 -19.70 12.63 -3.53
CA VAL A 368 -18.47 12.97 -2.80
C VAL A 368 -18.48 14.47 -2.47
N HIS A 369 -18.38 14.79 -1.19
CA HIS A 369 -18.34 16.16 -0.69
C HIS A 369 -16.92 16.69 -0.57
N SER A 370 -15.99 15.87 -0.08
CA SER A 370 -14.57 16.19 -0.01
C SER A 370 -13.76 14.91 0.12
N PHE A 371 -12.48 14.97 -0.22
CA PHE A 371 -11.59 13.81 -0.18
C PHE A 371 -10.15 14.23 0.03
N ASN A 372 -9.40 13.35 0.68
CA ASN A 372 -7.95 13.29 0.72
C ASN A 372 -7.54 11.83 0.84
N ASP A 373 -6.24 11.56 0.98
CA ASP A 373 -5.73 10.20 0.96
C ASP A 373 -6.13 9.34 2.17
N THR A 374 -6.62 9.94 3.25
CA THR A 374 -7.02 9.22 4.46
C THR A 374 -8.52 9.26 4.74
N GLN A 375 -9.27 10.13 4.06
CA GLN A 375 -10.69 10.35 4.30
C GLN A 375 -11.44 10.82 3.05
N ILE A 376 -12.60 10.19 2.78
CA ILE A 376 -13.57 10.64 1.78
C ILE A 376 -14.92 10.88 2.46
N ASN A 377 -15.45 12.09 2.37
CA ASN A 377 -16.78 12.43 2.90
C ASN A 377 -17.82 12.30 1.79
N VAL A 378 -18.88 11.54 2.07
CA VAL A 378 -19.95 11.22 1.10
C VAL A 378 -21.33 11.44 1.70
N PHE A 379 -22.32 11.61 0.83
CA PHE A 379 -23.73 11.48 1.20
C PHE A 379 -24.24 10.09 0.83
N ILE A 380 -24.84 9.37 1.77
CA ILE A 380 -25.47 8.08 1.51
C ILE A 380 -26.94 8.32 1.16
N PRO A 381 -27.39 8.08 -0.08
CA PRO A 381 -28.79 8.26 -0.45
C PRO A 381 -29.72 7.31 0.30
N ASN A 382 -30.98 7.70 0.48
CA ASN A 382 -31.94 6.89 1.24
C ASN A 382 -32.21 5.52 0.59
N GLU A 383 -32.24 5.49 -0.74
CA GLU A 383 -32.46 4.30 -1.57
C GLU A 383 -31.37 3.22 -1.43
N THR A 384 -30.23 3.53 -0.81
CA THR A 384 -29.21 2.54 -0.44
C THR A 384 -29.76 1.47 0.52
N GLY A 385 -30.71 1.84 1.38
CA GLY A 385 -31.28 0.95 2.39
C GLY A 385 -30.30 0.60 3.53
N ALA A 386 -30.82 -0.03 4.58
CA ALA A 386 -30.03 -0.49 5.73
C ALA A 386 -29.57 -1.97 5.57
N GLY A 387 -28.52 -2.33 6.30
CA GLY A 387 -27.88 -3.64 6.30
C GLY A 387 -26.40 -3.57 5.92
N ILE A 388 -25.79 -4.73 5.71
CA ILE A 388 -24.42 -4.83 5.17
C ILE A 388 -24.46 -4.40 3.70
N ARG A 389 -23.51 -3.55 3.30
CA ARG A 389 -23.40 -2.98 1.96
C ARG A 389 -21.94 -2.96 1.52
N SER A 390 -21.69 -3.34 0.27
CA SER A 390 -20.38 -3.25 -0.37
C SER A 390 -20.05 -1.80 -0.70
N ILE A 391 -18.96 -1.29 -0.15
CA ILE A 391 -18.42 0.05 -0.41
C ILE A 391 -17.21 -0.10 -1.30
N VAL A 392 -17.16 0.63 -2.41
CA VAL A 392 -16.05 0.62 -3.35
C VAL A 392 -15.61 2.04 -3.66
N VAL A 393 -14.32 2.33 -3.51
CA VAL A 393 -13.68 3.57 -3.92
C VAL A 393 -12.93 3.30 -5.21
N TYR A 394 -13.09 4.19 -6.19
CA TYR A 394 -12.38 4.16 -7.46
C TYR A 394 -11.55 5.44 -7.64
N VAL A 395 -10.39 5.30 -8.28
CA VAL A 395 -9.55 6.41 -8.73
C VAL A 395 -9.23 6.20 -10.20
N SER A 396 -9.64 7.13 -11.05
CA SER A 396 -9.45 7.06 -12.51
C SER A 396 -9.99 5.79 -13.18
N GLY A 397 -10.94 5.10 -12.55
CA GLY A 397 -11.56 3.87 -13.07
C GLY A 397 -11.08 2.59 -12.38
N ASP A 398 -9.94 2.63 -11.70
CA ASP A 398 -9.41 1.50 -10.94
C ASP A 398 -10.03 1.47 -9.54
N VAL A 399 -10.33 0.27 -9.04
CA VAL A 399 -10.74 0.08 -7.64
C VAL A 399 -9.53 0.36 -6.76
N ILE A 400 -9.67 1.25 -5.77
CA ILE A 400 -8.64 1.68 -4.79
C ILE A 400 -9.06 1.42 -3.34
N ALA A 401 -10.30 1.01 -3.06
CA ALA A 401 -10.62 0.32 -1.81
C ALA A 401 -11.95 -0.41 -1.96
N ALA A 402 -12.10 -1.60 -1.39
CA ALA A 402 -13.40 -2.26 -1.28
C ALA A 402 -13.57 -2.96 0.07
N ASN A 403 -14.71 -2.73 0.74
CA ASN A 403 -15.07 -3.45 1.97
C ASN A 403 -16.58 -3.42 2.22
N ASP A 404 -17.09 -4.47 2.86
CA ASP A 404 -18.46 -4.52 3.30
C ASP A 404 -18.62 -3.77 4.62
N GLN A 405 -19.59 -2.86 4.69
CA GLN A 405 -19.84 -2.01 5.85
C GLN A 405 -21.32 -2.02 6.22
N THR A 406 -21.61 -1.93 7.52
CA THR A 406 -22.99 -1.81 8.00
C THR A 406 -23.49 -0.37 7.82
N ILE A 407 -24.62 -0.23 7.13
CA ILE A 407 -25.42 0.99 7.07
C ILE A 407 -26.68 0.78 7.92
N ALA A 408 -26.95 1.69 8.85
CA ALA A 408 -28.12 1.63 9.73
C ALA A 408 -29.23 2.59 9.30
N ASP A 409 -30.44 2.37 9.84
CA ASP A 409 -31.53 3.34 9.76
C ASP A 409 -31.26 4.58 10.63
N ALA A 410 -30.57 4.41 11.75
CA ALA A 410 -30.23 5.52 12.64
C ALA A 410 -28.97 5.28 13.46
N ASN A 411 -28.15 6.31 13.53
CA ASN A 411 -27.01 6.47 14.41
C ASN A 411 -26.77 7.97 14.54
N PRO A 412 -27.48 8.67 15.44
CA PRO A 412 -27.46 10.13 15.49
C PRO A 412 -26.08 10.65 15.89
N GLY A 413 -25.49 11.53 15.10
CA GLY A 413 -24.23 12.21 15.40
C GLY A 413 -24.39 13.73 15.35
N LEU A 414 -23.83 14.44 16.34
CA LEU A 414 -23.78 15.90 16.36
C LEU A 414 -22.41 16.37 15.88
N PHE A 415 -22.37 17.35 14.98
CA PHE A 415 -21.09 17.95 14.58
C PHE A 415 -20.51 18.70 15.76
N THR A 416 -19.18 18.67 15.91
CA THR A 416 -18.47 19.38 16.98
C THR A 416 -17.51 20.41 16.41
N VAL A 417 -17.23 21.46 17.18
CA VAL A 417 -16.35 22.56 16.78
C VAL A 417 -14.93 22.05 16.49
N SER A 418 -14.48 21.04 17.22
CA SER A 418 -13.19 20.36 17.04
C SER A 418 -13.19 19.35 15.89
N GLN A 419 -14.32 19.10 15.24
CA GLN A 419 -14.46 18.18 14.10
C GLN A 419 -14.07 16.72 14.39
N ASN A 420 -13.96 16.34 15.67
CA ASN A 420 -13.58 14.99 16.11
C ASN A 420 -14.76 14.20 16.72
N GLY A 421 -15.98 14.73 16.62
CA GLY A 421 -17.20 14.10 17.11
C GLY A 421 -17.37 14.09 18.63
N MET A 422 -16.53 14.79 19.39
CA MET A 422 -16.64 14.99 20.84
C MET A 422 -16.45 16.46 21.22
N GLY A 423 -16.82 16.84 22.45
CA GLY A 423 -16.65 18.21 22.94
C GLY A 423 -17.79 19.14 22.54
N ALA A 424 -17.51 20.41 22.27
CA ALA A 424 -18.54 21.41 22.03
C ALA A 424 -19.29 21.17 20.71
N ALA A 425 -20.61 21.05 20.76
CA ALA A 425 -21.46 20.89 19.57
C ALA A 425 -21.45 22.15 18.69
N VAL A 426 -21.55 21.96 17.38
CA VAL A 426 -21.95 23.00 16.44
C VAL A 426 -23.44 23.24 16.64
N ALA A 427 -23.76 24.38 17.24
CA ALA A 427 -25.11 24.77 17.58
C ALA A 427 -25.26 26.29 17.53
N LEU A 428 -26.48 26.77 17.29
CA LEU A 428 -26.82 28.19 17.20
C LEU A 428 -28.08 28.51 17.99
N LEU A 429 -28.15 29.71 18.57
CA LEU A 429 -29.34 30.23 19.22
C LEU A 429 -30.44 30.51 18.19
N ALA A 430 -31.50 29.71 18.14
CA ALA A 430 -32.63 29.93 17.23
C ALA A 430 -33.60 30.99 17.74
N SER A 431 -33.66 31.21 19.06
CA SER A 431 -34.56 32.21 19.66
C SER A 431 -34.35 33.60 19.08
N GLY A 432 -35.45 34.24 18.69
CA GLY A 432 -35.43 35.56 18.06
C GLY A 432 -34.73 35.59 16.70
N MET A 433 -34.55 34.44 16.05
CA MET A 433 -33.81 34.28 14.79
C MET A 433 -32.39 34.85 14.85
N ARG A 434 -31.73 34.77 16.01
CA ARG A 434 -30.40 35.36 16.21
C ARG A 434 -29.27 34.55 15.59
N TYR A 435 -29.39 33.23 15.56
CA TYR A 435 -28.40 32.28 15.05
C TYR A 435 -26.97 32.57 15.53
N THR A 436 -26.82 32.90 16.82
CA THR A 436 -25.51 33.19 17.44
C THR A 436 -24.92 31.95 18.10
N PRO A 437 -23.59 31.75 18.13
CA PRO A 437 -22.95 30.59 18.75
C PRO A 437 -23.03 30.63 20.29
N ALA A 438 -22.60 29.53 20.92
CA ALA A 438 -22.48 29.41 22.37
C ALA A 438 -21.51 30.46 22.98
N PRO A 439 -21.67 30.86 24.26
CA PRO A 439 -22.63 30.34 25.21
C PRO A 439 -24.06 30.85 24.99
N PHE A 440 -25.04 29.95 25.17
CA PHE A 440 -26.45 30.27 24.98
C PHE A 440 -27.07 30.77 26.27
N PRO A 441 -27.84 31.88 26.26
CA PRO A 441 -28.60 32.26 27.46
C PRO A 441 -29.65 31.18 27.74
N ALA A 442 -29.83 30.77 29.00
CA ALA A 442 -30.88 29.81 29.35
C ALA A 442 -32.29 30.30 28.95
N ARG A 443 -32.49 31.63 28.98
CA ARG A 443 -33.73 32.29 28.59
C ARG A 443 -33.51 33.44 27.60
N PHE A 444 -34.42 33.60 26.66
CA PHE A 444 -34.51 34.71 25.72
C PHE A 444 -35.90 35.35 25.83
N ASN A 445 -35.99 36.67 26.05
CA ASN A 445 -37.25 37.38 26.27
C ASN A 445 -38.17 36.71 27.32
N ASN A 446 -37.57 36.29 28.44
CA ASN A 446 -38.22 35.60 29.55
C ASN A 446 -38.77 34.19 29.24
N GLN A 447 -38.58 33.68 28.03
CA GLN A 447 -38.92 32.31 27.62
C GLN A 447 -37.66 31.45 27.58
N LEU A 448 -37.79 30.13 27.73
CA LEU A 448 -36.66 29.21 27.57
C LEU A 448 -36.13 29.31 26.13
N SER A 449 -34.80 29.42 26.01
CA SER A 449 -34.18 29.56 24.69
C SER A 449 -34.35 28.30 23.86
N VAL A 450 -34.41 28.48 22.54
CA VAL A 450 -34.40 27.41 21.54
C VAL A 450 -33.03 27.42 20.87
N VAL A 451 -32.40 26.25 20.80
CA VAL A 451 -31.10 26.04 20.15
C VAL A 451 -31.28 25.11 18.97
N SER A 452 -30.68 25.47 17.84
CA SER A 452 -30.50 24.60 16.68
C SER A 452 -29.21 23.80 16.84
N LEU A 453 -29.33 22.48 16.88
CA LEU A 453 -28.23 21.52 16.86
C LEU A 453 -28.05 21.02 15.43
N PHE A 454 -26.80 20.83 14.99
CA PHE A 454 -26.50 20.36 13.65
C PHE A 454 -25.79 19.00 13.67
N GLY A 455 -26.12 18.13 12.73
CA GLY A 455 -25.60 16.77 12.72
C GLY A 455 -26.09 15.95 11.53
N THR A 456 -26.12 14.62 11.70
CA THR A 456 -26.64 13.69 10.71
C THR A 456 -27.07 12.36 11.34
N GLY A 457 -27.98 11.65 10.68
CA GLY A 457 -28.22 10.22 10.92
C GLY A 457 -29.39 9.87 11.84
N TRP A 458 -30.40 10.74 11.93
CA TRP A 458 -31.65 10.49 12.66
C TRP A 458 -32.92 10.51 11.80
N ARG A 459 -32.85 10.94 10.54
CA ARG A 459 -34.01 11.16 9.67
C ARG A 459 -34.92 9.94 9.48
N ASN A 460 -34.35 8.74 9.44
CA ASN A 460 -35.11 7.51 9.25
C ASN A 460 -35.60 6.87 10.56
N SER A 461 -35.49 7.56 11.70
CA SER A 461 -35.93 7.08 13.02
C SER A 461 -36.49 8.22 13.89
N LEU A 462 -37.41 8.99 13.30
CA LEU A 462 -38.16 10.04 13.99
C LEU A 462 -39.37 9.45 14.76
N PRO A 463 -39.88 10.13 15.81
CA PRO A 463 -39.34 11.36 16.40
C PRO A 463 -38.07 11.12 17.22
N VAL A 464 -37.29 12.18 17.46
CA VAL A 464 -36.16 12.16 18.40
C VAL A 464 -36.55 12.76 19.74
N THR A 465 -35.86 12.35 20.80
CA THR A 465 -35.83 13.03 22.10
C THR A 465 -34.43 13.58 22.36
N VAL A 466 -34.35 14.67 23.13
CA VAL A 466 -33.08 15.31 23.46
C VAL A 466 -32.98 15.53 24.96
N THR A 467 -31.86 15.12 25.56
CA THR A 467 -31.52 15.46 26.94
C THR A 467 -30.33 16.42 26.97
N ILE A 468 -30.41 17.44 27.83
CA ILE A 468 -29.39 18.48 28.02
C ILE A 468 -29.09 18.55 29.52
N GLY A 469 -27.86 18.26 29.92
CA GLY A 469 -27.48 18.14 31.33
C GLY A 469 -28.32 17.10 32.09
N GLY A 470 -28.75 16.04 31.40
CA GLY A 470 -29.63 14.99 31.94
C GLY A 470 -31.11 15.38 32.06
N ARG A 471 -31.52 16.59 31.67
CA ARG A 471 -32.93 17.03 31.66
C ARG A 471 -33.51 17.00 30.25
N ALA A 472 -34.76 16.61 30.11
CA ALA A 472 -35.43 16.56 28.81
C ALA A 472 -35.69 17.96 28.25
N GLY A 473 -35.17 18.24 27.05
CA GLY A 473 -35.54 19.40 26.25
C GLY A 473 -36.80 19.12 25.42
N VAL A 474 -37.50 20.18 25.00
CA VAL A 474 -38.67 20.04 24.11
C VAL A 474 -38.21 20.19 22.67
N VAL A 475 -38.28 19.11 21.89
CA VAL A 475 -37.96 19.12 20.46
C VAL A 475 -39.08 19.81 19.69
N GLU A 476 -38.76 20.93 19.05
CA GLU A 476 -39.70 21.72 18.23
C GLU A 476 -39.58 21.39 16.74
N TYR A 477 -38.42 20.91 16.31
CA TYR A 477 -38.16 20.47 14.95
C TYR A 477 -37.04 19.43 14.95
N ALA A 478 -37.15 18.41 14.10
CA ALA A 478 -36.08 17.48 13.79
C ALA A 478 -36.22 17.02 12.33
N GLY A 479 -35.20 17.27 11.52
CA GLY A 479 -35.23 16.92 10.10
C GLY A 479 -34.04 17.50 9.33
N ALA A 480 -34.18 17.55 8.01
CA ALA A 480 -33.16 18.13 7.14
C ALA A 480 -32.92 19.61 7.47
N SER A 481 -31.67 20.05 7.36
CA SER A 481 -31.28 21.45 7.54
C SER A 481 -30.87 22.07 6.22
N GLY A 482 -31.62 23.07 5.78
CA GLY A 482 -31.38 23.74 4.50
C GLY A 482 -31.52 22.80 3.30
N GLY A 483 -30.80 23.13 2.21
CA GLY A 483 -30.80 22.37 0.96
C GLY A 483 -29.64 21.37 0.82
N PHE A 484 -28.94 21.03 1.90
CA PHE A 484 -27.77 20.16 1.87
C PHE A 484 -28.16 18.70 2.19
N PRO A 485 -28.02 17.76 1.23
CA PRO A 485 -28.33 16.35 1.46
C PRO A 485 -27.53 15.77 2.64
N GLY A 486 -28.18 14.96 3.47
CA GLY A 486 -27.58 14.34 4.67
C GLY A 486 -27.30 15.29 5.84
N PHE A 487 -27.36 16.62 5.67
CA PHE A 487 -27.19 17.59 6.75
C PHE A 487 -28.50 17.79 7.53
N ASP A 488 -28.45 17.61 8.84
CA ASP A 488 -29.62 17.60 9.71
C ASP A 488 -29.58 18.65 10.80
N GLN A 489 -30.78 19.04 11.25
CA GLN A 489 -30.98 19.96 12.35
C GLN A 489 -32.06 19.50 13.32
N ILE A 490 -31.83 19.81 14.59
CA ILE A 490 -32.83 19.72 15.66
C ILE A 490 -32.98 21.08 16.32
N ASN A 491 -34.19 21.63 16.36
CA ASN A 491 -34.49 22.76 17.24
C ASN A 491 -35.02 22.23 18.56
N VAL A 492 -34.31 22.50 19.64
CA VAL A 492 -34.68 22.07 20.99
C VAL A 492 -34.80 23.29 21.90
N ARG A 493 -35.94 23.38 22.58
CA ARG A 493 -36.12 24.32 23.69
C ARG A 493 -35.37 23.78 24.91
N LEU A 494 -34.48 24.60 25.46
CA LEU A 494 -33.66 24.26 26.61
C LEU A 494 -34.54 23.93 27.83
N PRO A 495 -34.21 22.90 28.62
CA PRO A 495 -34.86 22.65 29.90
C PRO A 495 -34.50 23.73 30.93
N ASP A 496 -35.41 23.97 31.89
CA ASP A 496 -35.12 24.88 32.99
C ASP A 496 -34.05 24.30 33.94
N GLY A 497 -33.30 25.18 34.61
CA GLY A 497 -32.31 24.82 35.63
C GLY A 497 -31.08 24.06 35.13
N VAL A 498 -30.66 24.28 33.88
CA VAL A 498 -29.39 23.78 33.33
C VAL A 498 -28.49 24.96 32.98
N ASN A 499 -27.27 24.98 33.52
CA ASN A 499 -26.28 26.04 33.33
C ASN A 499 -24.88 25.44 33.20
N GLY A 500 -23.95 26.21 32.63
CA GLY A 500 -22.57 25.80 32.40
C GLY A 500 -22.38 24.93 31.16
N THR A 501 -21.25 24.24 31.09
CA THR A 501 -20.98 23.25 30.04
C THR A 501 -21.58 21.91 30.46
N VAL A 502 -22.55 21.42 29.68
CA VAL A 502 -23.33 20.22 30.02
C VAL A 502 -23.41 19.25 28.84
N PRO A 503 -23.53 17.93 29.08
CA PRO A 503 -23.67 16.96 28.01
C PRO A 503 -25.01 17.10 27.29
N ILE A 504 -25.04 16.72 26.03
CA ILE A 504 -26.24 16.64 25.20
C ILE A 504 -26.34 15.26 24.55
N ALA A 505 -27.52 14.65 24.60
CA ALA A 505 -27.77 13.37 23.93
C ALA A 505 -29.07 13.42 23.12
N VAL A 506 -28.99 12.94 21.89
CA VAL A 506 -30.12 12.73 20.98
C VAL A 506 -30.45 11.25 20.97
N THR A 507 -31.71 10.89 21.20
CA THR A 507 -32.20 9.50 21.12
C THR A 507 -33.30 9.42 20.07
N THR A 508 -33.15 8.51 19.12
CA THR A 508 -34.12 8.26 18.04
C THR A 508 -35.26 7.35 18.50
N ALA A 509 -36.36 7.28 17.74
CA ALA A 509 -37.51 6.44 18.08
C ALA A 509 -37.15 4.94 18.15
N GLY A 510 -36.21 4.50 17.30
CA GLY A 510 -35.64 3.16 17.31
C GLY A 510 -34.59 2.91 18.40
N GLY A 511 -34.35 3.87 19.29
CA GLY A 511 -33.47 3.72 20.47
C GLY A 511 -31.98 3.98 20.22
N ALA A 512 -31.56 4.36 19.01
CA ALA A 512 -30.17 4.77 18.78
C ALA A 512 -29.88 6.11 19.46
N VAL A 513 -28.74 6.20 20.16
CA VAL A 513 -28.35 7.34 21.00
C VAL A 513 -27.05 7.96 20.48
N SER A 514 -26.96 9.30 20.49
CA SER A 514 -25.74 10.01 20.12
C SER A 514 -24.67 9.87 21.19
N ARG A 515 -23.43 10.26 20.87
CA ARG A 515 -22.33 10.20 21.85
C ARG A 515 -22.61 11.08 23.07
N SER A 516 -22.23 10.58 24.25
CA SER A 516 -22.45 11.25 25.55
C SER A 516 -21.41 12.32 25.88
N ASP A 517 -20.31 12.37 25.12
CA ASP A 517 -19.19 13.31 25.29
C ASP A 517 -19.34 14.58 24.43
N VAL A 518 -20.49 14.77 23.79
CA VAL A 518 -20.86 16.03 23.13
C VAL A 518 -21.52 16.95 24.16
N THR A 519 -21.15 18.23 24.12
CA THR A 519 -21.53 19.23 25.13
C THR A 519 -22.06 20.51 24.52
N ILE A 520 -22.79 21.25 25.33
CA ILE A 520 -23.29 22.60 25.01
C ILE A 520 -23.01 23.51 26.20
N ARG A 521 -22.73 24.80 25.94
CA ARG A 521 -22.50 25.80 27.01
C ARG A 521 -23.71 26.73 27.15
N ILE A 522 -24.29 26.77 28.36
CA ILE A 522 -25.46 27.57 28.72
C ILE A 522 -25.05 28.57 29.82
N ASN A 523 -25.51 29.82 29.69
CA ASN A 523 -25.30 30.91 30.64
C ASN A 523 -26.54 31.22 31.46
#